data_AF-A0A149TJV6-F1
#
_entry.id   AF-A0A149TJV6-F1
#
_cell.length_a   1.000
_cell.length_b   1.000
_cell.length_c   1.000
_cell.angle_alpha   90.00
_cell.angle_beta   90.00
_cell.angle_gamma   90.00
#
_symmetry.space_group_name_H-M   'P 1'
#
loop_
_entity.id
_entity.type
_entity.pdbx_description
1 polymer ?
#
loop_
_entity_poly.entity_id
_entity_poly.type
_entity_poly.pdbx_seq_one_letter_code
_entity_poly.pdbx_strand_id
1 'polypeptide(L)'
;MGRRRSPSSAPLFETLPQSRRPRAQNTPPRVSSTPTDQPDLLGWTPPLTHLDANEVEACLLNPVGFRAPSGEAFVYHLTDIVSAKRFAENGLPLTESLMFRTAAHLAQDLADAPVAEDLGIVRVRRRLIQPWLTADRQDGRPCYVLGPETS
;
A
#
# COMPACT_ATOMS: atom_id res chain seq x y z
N MET A 1 46.73 -40.39 20.31
CA MET A 1 47.01 -39.01 20.77
C MET A 1 46.70 -38.05 19.61
N GLY A 2 45.60 -37.31 19.72
CA GLY A 2 44.97 -36.59 18.61
C GLY A 2 45.75 -35.36 18.15
N ARG A 3 46.03 -35.28 16.85
CA ARG A 3 46.56 -34.07 16.20
C ARG A 3 45.41 -33.09 15.98
N ARG A 4 45.39 -32.02 16.78
CA ARG A 4 44.56 -30.83 16.59
C ARG A 4 44.89 -30.22 15.22
N ARG A 5 43.90 -30.11 14.33
CA ARG A 5 43.98 -29.30 13.10
C ARG A 5 43.12 -28.06 13.33
N SER A 6 43.76 -26.93 13.58
CA SER A 6 43.13 -25.61 13.51
C SER A 6 43.01 -25.22 12.03
N PRO A 7 41.90 -24.61 11.56
CA PRO A 7 41.82 -24.10 10.21
C PRO A 7 42.65 -22.82 10.05
N SER A 8 43.20 -22.67 8.84
CA SER A 8 44.11 -21.63 8.38
C SER A 8 43.52 -20.22 8.48
N SER A 9 44.33 -19.27 8.95
CA SER A 9 44.06 -17.83 8.94
C SER A 9 43.78 -17.34 7.52
N ALA A 10 42.70 -16.58 7.32
CA ALA A 10 42.46 -15.88 6.06
C ALA A 10 43.49 -14.74 5.90
N PRO A 11 44.01 -14.48 4.69
CA PRO A 11 44.93 -13.38 4.47
C PRO A 11 44.20 -12.03 4.58
N LEU A 12 44.82 -11.10 5.30
CA LEU A 12 44.44 -9.70 5.36
C LEU A 12 44.54 -9.10 3.96
N PHE A 13 43.56 -8.31 3.54
CA PHE A 13 43.62 -7.57 2.28
C PHE A 13 44.76 -6.54 2.34
N GLU A 14 45.97 -6.93 1.94
CA GLU A 14 47.14 -6.07 1.75
C GLU A 14 47.07 -5.34 0.40
N THR A 15 46.03 -4.53 0.14
CA THR A 15 46.11 -3.40 -0.81
C THR A 15 44.76 -2.68 -0.89
N LEU A 16 44.61 -1.61 -0.12
CA LEU A 16 43.63 -0.56 -0.47
C LEU A 16 44.27 0.32 -1.55
N PRO A 17 43.63 0.58 -2.71
CA PRO A 17 44.16 1.49 -3.69
C PRO A 17 44.18 2.91 -3.11
N GLN A 18 45.38 3.43 -2.83
CA GLN A 18 45.61 4.83 -2.44
C GLN A 18 45.38 5.74 -3.66
N SER A 19 44.13 6.13 -3.91
CA SER A 19 43.84 7.25 -4.81
C SER A 19 44.09 8.56 -4.05
N ARG A 20 45.33 9.06 -4.06
CA ARG A 20 45.63 10.47 -3.76
C ARG A 20 45.75 11.22 -5.08
N ARG A 21 44.64 11.80 -5.56
CA ARG A 21 44.73 12.91 -6.52
C ARG A 21 45.19 14.16 -5.77
N PRO A 22 46.19 14.92 -6.27
CA PRO A 22 46.51 16.23 -5.73
C PRO A 22 45.32 17.17 -5.96
N ARG A 23 44.77 17.68 -4.86
CA ARG A 23 43.64 18.62 -4.86
C ARG A 23 44.16 20.01 -5.25
N ALA A 24 43.71 20.54 -6.38
CA ALA A 24 43.90 21.95 -6.70
C ALA A 24 43.16 22.81 -5.66
N GLN A 25 43.89 23.70 -4.99
CA GLN A 25 43.33 24.72 -4.11
C GLN A 25 42.65 25.80 -4.97
N ASN A 26 41.35 25.65 -5.19
CA ASN A 26 40.47 26.79 -5.42
C ASN A 26 39.47 26.77 -4.26
N THR A 27 39.53 27.79 -3.43
CA THR A 27 38.67 27.97 -2.25
C THR A 27 37.45 28.80 -2.67
N PRO A 28 36.27 28.21 -2.92
CA PRO A 28 35.04 28.98 -2.89
C PRO A 28 34.63 29.23 -1.42
N PRO A 29 33.90 30.33 -1.14
CA PRO A 29 33.41 30.61 0.21
C PRO A 29 32.55 29.43 0.68
N ARG A 30 32.86 28.97 1.89
CA ARG A 30 32.14 27.91 2.60
C ARG A 30 30.72 28.37 2.86
N VAL A 31 29.81 28.08 1.92
CA VAL A 31 28.39 28.07 2.22
C VAL A 31 28.23 27.05 3.33
N SER A 32 27.76 27.51 4.49
CA SER A 32 27.35 26.68 5.60
C SER A 32 26.38 25.63 5.06
N SER A 33 26.86 24.40 4.90
CA SER A 33 26.00 23.25 4.66
C SER A 33 24.97 23.25 5.78
N THR A 34 23.70 23.40 5.42
CA THR A 34 22.58 23.07 6.30
C THR A 34 22.92 21.74 6.97
N PRO A 35 22.80 21.62 8.30
CA PRO A 35 23.05 20.35 8.97
C PRO A 35 22.18 19.31 8.26
N THR A 36 22.82 18.25 7.76
CA THR A 36 22.11 17.08 7.28
C THR A 36 21.39 16.54 8.50
N ASP A 37 20.11 16.88 8.62
CA ASP A 37 19.22 16.37 9.64
C ASP A 37 19.06 14.89 9.34
N GLN A 38 19.94 14.07 9.92
CA GLN A 38 19.86 12.63 9.80
C GLN A 38 18.60 12.25 10.58
N PRO A 39 17.53 11.75 9.92
CA PRO A 39 16.30 11.44 10.62
C PRO A 39 16.63 10.44 11.73
N ASP A 40 16.18 10.73 12.94
CA ASP A 40 16.33 9.80 14.06
C ASP A 40 15.47 8.57 13.77
N LEU A 41 16.12 7.52 13.27
CA LEU A 41 15.47 6.26 12.90
C LEU A 41 15.03 5.46 14.12
N LEU A 42 15.41 5.85 15.34
CA LEU A 42 15.04 5.15 16.57
C LEU A 42 13.55 5.28 16.89
N GLY A 43 12.89 6.34 16.41
CA GLY A 43 11.45 6.57 16.57
C GLY A 43 10.64 6.45 15.27
N TRP A 44 11.27 6.08 14.16
CA TRP A 44 10.60 6.04 12.87
C TRP A 44 9.62 4.86 12.78
N THR A 45 8.34 5.16 12.56
CA THR A 45 7.32 4.15 12.28
C THR A 45 7.04 4.16 10.78
N PRO A 46 7.09 3.01 10.08
CA PRO A 46 6.77 2.96 8.67
C PRO A 46 5.32 3.41 8.44
N PRO A 47 5.03 4.14 7.35
CA PRO A 47 3.67 4.54 7.04
C PRO A 47 2.80 3.29 6.80
N LEU A 48 1.56 3.34 7.26
CA LEU A 48 0.57 2.33 6.94
C LEU A 48 0.28 2.38 5.44
N THR A 49 0.46 1.24 4.76
CA THR A 49 0.27 1.14 3.30
C THR A 49 -0.90 0.25 2.92
N HIS A 50 -1.35 -0.62 3.82
CA HIS A 50 -2.41 -1.59 3.59
C HIS A 50 -3.27 -1.75 4.85
N LEU A 51 -4.55 -2.05 4.65
CA LEU A 51 -5.47 -2.47 5.71
C LEU A 51 -5.64 -3.98 5.65
N ASP A 52 -5.44 -4.69 6.76
CA ASP A 52 -5.57 -6.15 6.80
C ASP A 52 -7.01 -6.58 6.46
N ALA A 53 -7.13 -7.63 5.64
CA ALA A 53 -8.41 -8.12 5.16
C ALA A 53 -9.36 -8.55 6.30
N ASN A 54 -8.82 -9.15 7.37
CA ASN A 54 -9.62 -9.58 8.51
C ASN A 54 -10.05 -8.39 9.38
N GLU A 55 -9.16 -7.42 9.58
CA GLU A 55 -9.44 -6.21 10.36
C GLU A 55 -10.54 -5.34 9.75
N VAL A 56 -10.69 -5.37 8.42
CA VAL A 56 -11.73 -4.60 7.71
C VAL A 56 -12.93 -5.45 7.29
N GLU A 57 -12.92 -6.74 7.62
CA GLU A 57 -13.89 -7.74 7.18
C GLU A 57 -14.08 -7.75 5.64
N ALA A 58 -12.97 -7.69 4.91
CA ALA A 58 -12.98 -7.79 3.46
C ALA A 58 -13.50 -9.17 3.03
N CYS A 59 -14.48 -9.18 2.13
CA CYS A 59 -15.08 -10.40 1.61
C CYS A 59 -15.27 -10.30 0.10
N LEU A 60 -14.88 -11.36 -0.61
CA LEU A 60 -15.16 -11.50 -2.03
C LEU A 60 -16.62 -11.94 -2.24
N LEU A 61 -17.33 -11.24 -3.12
CA LEU A 61 -18.68 -11.58 -3.57
C LEU A 61 -18.70 -11.73 -5.10
N ASN A 62 -19.57 -12.62 -5.57
CA ASN A 62 -19.85 -12.76 -6.99
C ASN A 62 -20.80 -11.63 -7.45
N PRO A 63 -20.47 -10.90 -8.54
CA PRO A 63 -21.37 -9.89 -9.11
C PRO A 63 -22.66 -10.48 -9.70
N VAL A 64 -22.63 -11.73 -10.16
CA VAL A 64 -23.81 -12.40 -10.69
C VAL A 64 -24.83 -12.61 -9.57
N GLY A 65 -26.00 -11.98 -9.72
CA GLY A 65 -27.07 -12.05 -8.74
C GLY A 65 -26.83 -11.20 -7.50
N PHE A 66 -25.89 -10.24 -7.54
CA PHE A 66 -25.73 -9.26 -6.47
C PHE A 66 -27.06 -8.53 -6.22
N ARG A 67 -27.50 -8.54 -4.96
CA ARG A 67 -28.66 -7.79 -4.49
C ARG A 67 -28.21 -6.82 -3.42
N ALA A 68 -28.59 -5.56 -3.55
CA ALA A 68 -28.28 -4.55 -2.57
C ALA A 68 -28.89 -4.94 -1.21
N PRO A 69 -28.08 -5.22 -0.17
CA PRO A 69 -28.62 -5.46 1.15
C PRO A 69 -29.20 -4.15 1.71
N SER A 70 -30.16 -4.28 2.63
CA SER A 70 -30.72 -3.13 3.34
C SER A 70 -29.68 -2.55 4.30
N GLY A 71 -29.30 -1.29 4.10
CA GLY A 71 -28.46 -0.50 5.02
C GLY A 71 -27.12 -0.06 4.44
N GLU A 72 -26.40 0.77 5.19
CA GLU A 72 -25.13 1.40 4.79
C GLU A 72 -23.91 0.89 5.59
N ALA A 73 -24.03 -0.29 6.20
CA ALA A 73 -22.96 -0.86 7.02
C ALA A 73 -21.71 -1.27 6.21
N PHE A 74 -21.88 -1.50 4.91
CA PHE A 74 -20.84 -1.98 4.01
C PHE A 74 -20.68 -1.04 2.82
N VAL A 75 -19.46 -1.01 2.31
CA VAL A 75 -19.12 -0.42 1.02
C VAL A 75 -18.46 -1.46 0.14
N TYR A 76 -18.49 -1.22 -1.17
CA TYR A 76 -18.17 -2.23 -2.16
C TYR A 76 -17.24 -1.67 -3.24
N HIS A 77 -16.21 -2.43 -3.58
CA HIS A 77 -15.32 -2.13 -4.70
C HIS A 77 -15.55 -3.17 -5.79
N LEU A 78 -15.78 -2.72 -7.03
CA LEU A 78 -15.91 -3.57 -8.21
C LEU A 78 -14.61 -3.53 -9.00
N THR A 79 -14.02 -4.69 -9.24
CA THR A 79 -12.76 -4.83 -10.00
C THR A 79 -12.70 -6.21 -10.67
N ASP A 80 -11.63 -6.51 -11.39
CA ASP A 80 -11.37 -7.85 -11.89
C ASP A 80 -11.25 -8.88 -10.74
N ILE A 81 -11.61 -10.14 -11.02
CA ILE A 81 -11.67 -11.21 -10.04
C ILE A 81 -10.31 -11.53 -9.40
N VAL A 82 -9.20 -11.29 -10.12
CA VAL A 82 -7.85 -11.54 -9.61
C VAL A 82 -7.49 -10.50 -8.55
N SER A 83 -7.74 -9.22 -8.83
CA SER A 83 -7.56 -8.14 -7.86
C SER A 83 -8.50 -8.29 -6.67
N ALA A 84 -9.77 -8.64 -6.91
CA ALA A 84 -10.73 -8.83 -5.83
C ALA A 84 -10.32 -9.95 -4.86
N LYS A 85 -9.80 -11.07 -5.38
CA LYS A 85 -9.21 -12.15 -4.55
C LYS A 85 -7.99 -11.65 -3.77
N ARG A 86 -7.07 -10.95 -4.44
CA ARG A 86 -5.89 -10.39 -3.78
C ARG A 86 -6.25 -9.46 -2.63
N PHE A 87 -7.28 -8.63 -2.79
CA PHE A 87 -7.74 -7.73 -1.74
C PHE A 87 -8.39 -8.47 -0.57
N ALA A 88 -9.16 -9.52 -0.85
CA ALA A 88 -9.75 -10.37 0.19
C ALA A 88 -8.71 -11.22 0.94
N GLU A 89 -7.57 -11.55 0.30
CA GLU A 89 -6.50 -12.37 0.90
C GLU A 89 -5.40 -11.54 1.58
N ASN A 90 -4.96 -10.46 0.93
CA ASN A 90 -3.77 -9.69 1.35
C ASN A 90 -4.11 -8.33 1.95
N GLY A 91 -5.39 -7.94 1.94
CA GLY A 91 -5.84 -6.64 2.42
C GLY A 91 -5.95 -5.56 1.34
N LEU A 92 -6.42 -4.39 1.78
CA LEU A 92 -6.74 -3.27 0.90
C LEU A 92 -5.55 -2.29 0.85
N PRO A 93 -5.01 -1.98 -0.33
CA PRO A 93 -3.98 -0.94 -0.44
C PRO A 93 -4.57 0.44 -0.13
N LEU A 94 -3.88 1.22 0.69
CA LEU A 94 -4.22 2.62 0.96
C LEU A 94 -3.70 3.49 -0.19
N THR A 95 -4.48 3.55 -1.27
CA THR A 95 -4.13 4.27 -2.50
C THR A 95 -5.33 5.01 -3.04
N GLU A 96 -5.16 6.27 -3.45
CA GLU A 96 -6.24 7.13 -3.97
C GLU A 96 -6.94 6.59 -5.25
N SER A 97 -6.52 5.45 -5.77
CA SER A 97 -7.20 4.73 -6.86
C SER A 97 -8.27 3.74 -6.41
N LEU A 98 -8.32 3.36 -5.13
CA LEU A 98 -9.23 2.31 -4.66
C LEU A 98 -10.59 2.91 -4.29
N MET A 99 -11.56 2.74 -5.19
CA MET A 99 -12.88 3.35 -5.08
C MET A 99 -13.92 2.39 -4.53
N PHE A 100 -14.67 2.85 -3.53
CA PHE A 100 -15.79 2.17 -2.94
C PHE A 100 -17.12 2.87 -3.25
N ARG A 101 -18.17 2.07 -3.41
CA ARG A 101 -19.54 2.51 -3.65
C ARG A 101 -20.48 1.90 -2.61
N THR A 102 -21.60 2.56 -2.37
CA THR A 102 -22.71 1.97 -1.62
C THR A 102 -23.36 0.85 -2.43
N ALA A 103 -24.10 -0.04 -1.77
CA ALA A 103 -24.83 -1.12 -2.42
C ALA A 103 -25.75 -0.66 -3.57
N ALA A 104 -26.46 0.47 -3.40
CA ALA A 104 -27.40 0.98 -4.40
C ALA A 104 -26.68 1.39 -5.71
N HIS A 105 -25.61 2.18 -5.59
CA HIS A 105 -24.81 2.62 -6.73
C HIS A 105 -24.09 1.44 -7.41
N LEU A 106 -23.56 0.48 -6.64
CA LEU A 106 -22.97 -0.72 -7.24
C LEU A 106 -24.00 -1.54 -8.02
N ALA A 107 -25.21 -1.72 -7.48
CA ALA A 107 -26.27 -2.43 -8.19
C ALA A 107 -26.65 -1.74 -9.50
N GLN A 108 -26.62 -0.41 -9.52
CA GLN A 108 -26.83 0.36 -10.75
C GLN A 108 -25.69 0.15 -11.76
N ASP A 109 -24.43 0.16 -11.31
CA ASP A 109 -23.27 -0.08 -12.20
C ASP A 109 -23.33 -1.48 -12.84
N LEU A 110 -23.76 -2.49 -12.09
CA LEU A 110 -23.95 -3.86 -12.60
C LEU A 110 -25.19 -4.01 -13.50
N ALA A 111 -26.14 -3.10 -13.42
CA ALA A 111 -27.30 -3.07 -14.31
C ALA A 111 -26.99 -2.34 -15.63
N ASP A 112 -26.15 -1.30 -15.58
CA ASP A 112 -25.77 -0.48 -16.73
C ASP A 112 -24.75 -1.19 -17.64
N ALA A 113 -23.92 -2.09 -17.11
CA ALA A 113 -22.93 -2.85 -17.87
C ALA A 113 -23.10 -4.37 -17.63
N PRO A 114 -23.13 -5.21 -18.68
CA PRO A 114 -23.23 -6.65 -18.50
C PRO A 114 -22.02 -7.15 -17.71
N VAL A 115 -22.31 -7.90 -16.64
CA VAL A 115 -21.31 -8.51 -15.78
C VAL A 115 -20.46 -9.47 -16.63
N ALA A 116 -19.19 -9.12 -16.84
CA ALA A 116 -18.22 -10.07 -17.37
C ALA A 116 -17.89 -11.12 -16.29
N GLU A 117 -17.65 -12.37 -16.71
CA GLU A 117 -17.28 -13.47 -15.80
C GLU A 117 -15.98 -13.18 -15.02
N ASP A 118 -15.19 -12.22 -15.49
CA ASP A 118 -13.92 -11.81 -14.91
C ASP A 118 -14.04 -10.72 -13.84
N LEU A 119 -15.25 -10.35 -13.41
CA LEU A 119 -15.46 -9.33 -12.37
C LEU A 119 -15.68 -9.94 -10.98
N GLY A 120 -15.22 -9.22 -9.96
CA GLY A 120 -15.41 -9.55 -8.54
C GLY A 120 -15.78 -8.31 -7.73
N ILE A 121 -16.55 -8.51 -6.67
CA ILE A 121 -16.91 -7.45 -5.74
C ILE A 121 -16.18 -7.68 -4.42
N VAL A 122 -15.47 -6.68 -3.92
CA VAL A 122 -14.91 -6.67 -2.57
C VAL A 122 -15.85 -5.89 -1.66
N ARG A 123 -16.48 -6.58 -0.71
CA ARG A 123 -17.29 -5.96 0.35
C ARG A 123 -16.40 -5.70 1.56
N VAL A 124 -16.51 -4.52 2.14
CA VAL A 124 -15.76 -4.10 3.33
C VAL A 124 -16.70 -3.42 4.31
N ARG A 125 -16.46 -3.57 5.62
CA ARG A 125 -17.29 -2.88 6.62
C ARG A 125 -16.90 -1.40 6.72
N ARG A 126 -17.85 -0.52 6.39
CA ARG A 126 -17.61 0.94 6.28
C ARG A 126 -16.99 1.54 7.54
N ARG A 127 -17.52 1.19 8.72
CA ARG A 127 -17.03 1.72 10.01
C ARG A 127 -15.56 1.40 10.28
N LEU A 128 -15.04 0.30 9.72
CA LEU A 128 -13.67 -0.17 9.96
C LEU A 128 -12.66 0.54 9.07
N ILE A 129 -13.10 1.14 7.97
CA ILE A 129 -12.24 1.87 7.03
C ILE A 129 -12.53 3.38 6.98
N GLN A 130 -13.49 3.85 7.78
CA GLN A 130 -13.99 5.23 7.77
C GLN A 130 -12.90 6.31 7.89
N PRO A 131 -11.82 6.14 8.68
CA PRO A 131 -10.74 7.14 8.77
C PRO A 131 -9.99 7.36 7.45
N TRP A 132 -10.01 6.36 6.57
CA TRP A 132 -9.29 6.38 5.28
C TRP A 132 -10.22 6.67 4.10
N LEU A 133 -11.52 6.83 4.32
CA LEU A 133 -12.49 7.10 3.26
C LEU A 133 -12.69 8.60 3.05
N THR A 134 -12.37 9.06 1.85
CA THR A 134 -12.70 10.41 1.38
C THR A 134 -13.89 10.34 0.44
N ALA A 135 -14.91 11.18 0.66
CA ALA A 135 -16.05 11.26 -0.25
C ALA A 135 -15.62 11.92 -1.58
N ASP A 136 -16.01 11.31 -2.69
CA ASP A 136 -15.68 11.77 -4.04
C ASP A 136 -16.86 11.57 -5.01
N ARG A 137 -16.69 11.99 -6.27
CA ARG A 137 -17.65 11.79 -7.35
C ARG A 137 -16.95 11.29 -8.60
N GLN A 138 -17.23 10.06 -8.99
CA GLN A 138 -16.86 9.53 -10.30
C GLN A 138 -18.07 9.52 -11.22
N ASP A 139 -17.93 10.10 -12.42
CA ASP A 139 -18.99 10.16 -13.44
C ASP A 139 -20.30 10.78 -12.91
N GLY A 140 -20.16 11.74 -11.98
CA GLY A 140 -21.29 12.42 -11.32
C GLY A 140 -21.99 11.59 -10.24
N ARG A 141 -21.59 10.33 -10.01
CA ARG A 141 -22.14 9.44 -8.98
C ARG A 141 -21.30 9.49 -7.70
N PRO A 142 -21.92 9.49 -6.51
CA PRO A 142 -21.18 9.52 -5.25
C PRO A 142 -20.38 8.22 -5.07
N CYS A 143 -19.12 8.37 -4.67
CA CYS A 143 -18.23 7.27 -4.32
C CYS A 143 -17.36 7.68 -3.12
N TYR A 144 -16.57 6.73 -2.64
CA TYR A 144 -15.55 6.96 -1.63
C TYR A 144 -14.22 6.48 -2.16
N VAL A 145 -13.16 7.24 -1.94
CA VAL A 145 -11.79 6.85 -2.28
C VAL A 145 -11.07 6.48 -1.00
N LEU A 146 -10.36 5.35 -1.02
CA LEU A 146 -9.51 4.93 0.09
C LEU A 146 -8.15 5.62 -0.05
N GLY A 147 -7.73 6.39 0.94
CA GLY A 147 -6.44 7.09 0.92
C GLY A 147 -5.72 7.00 2.27
N PRO A 148 -4.46 7.45 2.35
CA PRO A 148 -3.81 7.64 3.64
C PRO A 148 -4.65 8.59 4.51
N GLU A 149 -4.56 8.42 5.83
CA GLU A 149 -5.30 9.27 6.77
C GLU A 149 -4.90 10.74 6.55
N THR A 150 -5.86 11.58 6.17
CA THR A 150 -5.65 13.01 6.02
C THR A 150 -5.95 13.65 7.38
N SER A 151 -4.88 14.00 8.11
CA SER A 151 -4.96 14.66 9.42
C SER A 151 -5.62 16.03 9.38
#